data_AF-A0A834MC29-F1
#
_entry.id   AF-A0A834MC29-F1
#
_cell.length_a   1.000
_cell.length_b   1.000
_cell.length_c   1.000
_cell.angle_alpha   90.00
_cell.angle_beta   90.00
_cell.angle_gamma   90.00
#
_symmetry.space_group_name_H-M   'P 1'
#
loop_
_entity.id
_entity.type
_entity.pdbx_description
1 polymer ?
#
loop_
_entity_poly.entity_id
_entity_poly.type
_entity_poly.pdbx_seq_one_letter_code
_entity_poly.pdbx_strand_id
1 'polypeptide(L)'
;MTVEEIAMGFVRVANEAMCRPIRALTQGKGYDTARHALACFGGAGGQHACAIARSLGMTTVFVHKYAGILSAYGMALADVVQEAQESCAKSYTADNFDYFDSRLDALKEQCFQQLLKQGFSESNIVLEPYLHMRYDGTDCALMCVPRTRSGTGHQPRHGDFHTTFIERYKSEFGFVIEHRNIIVDDIRVRGVGRSDLEQEAPLETKNGDPGSVGVTKVYFETGYHNTNVYQSKDLFAGQVLKGPAIIMDQLSTILVEPDCTATITKCGDIKITIGSGVVKPIGPELDSIQLSIFSHRFMSIAEQMGRILQRTAISTNIKERLDFSCALFGADGGLVSNAPHIPVHLGAMQEAVQYQMRSRGRFYPGQVILSNHPAAGGSHLPDFTVITPVFYRNIETPIFFVASRGHHADIGGITPGSMPPHSTSLSQEGAAFKSFLLVENDRFREAEVVQAIRAAGGRNLQDNVSDLRAQVAANKKGIDL
;
A
#
# COMPACT_ATOMS: atom_id res chain seq x y z
N MET A 1 -37.55 0.56 0.94
CA MET A 1 -36.48 1.19 1.73
C MET A 1 -37.08 2.34 2.53
N THR A 2 -36.89 2.37 3.84
CA THR A 2 -37.31 3.50 4.69
C THR A 2 -36.34 4.68 4.56
N VAL A 3 -36.70 5.85 5.09
CA VAL A 3 -35.82 7.05 5.07
C VAL A 3 -34.54 6.76 5.85
N GLU A 4 -34.63 6.05 6.96
CA GLU A 4 -33.49 5.64 7.78
C GLU A 4 -32.56 4.69 7.05
N GLU A 5 -33.10 3.71 6.30
CA GLU A 5 -32.31 2.79 5.50
C GLU A 5 -31.54 3.53 4.38
N ILE A 6 -32.17 4.54 3.77
CA ILE A 6 -31.53 5.40 2.78
C ILE A 6 -30.41 6.23 3.43
N ALA A 7 -30.68 6.88 4.56
CA ALA A 7 -29.68 7.66 5.30
C ALA A 7 -28.48 6.80 5.72
N MET A 8 -28.75 5.60 6.24
CA MET A 8 -27.71 4.63 6.59
C MET A 8 -26.92 4.16 5.36
N GLY A 9 -27.56 4.05 4.19
CA GLY A 9 -26.89 3.81 2.92
C GLY A 9 -25.85 4.88 2.58
N PHE A 10 -26.17 6.17 2.74
CA PHE A 10 -25.21 7.26 2.55
C PHE A 10 -24.02 7.18 3.52
N VAL A 11 -24.28 6.88 4.79
CA VAL A 11 -23.21 6.70 5.80
C VAL A 11 -22.30 5.54 5.42
N ARG A 12 -22.86 4.40 4.98
CA ARG A 12 -22.08 3.24 4.51
C ARG A 12 -21.17 3.59 3.33
N VAL A 13 -21.70 4.30 2.33
CA VAL A 13 -20.91 4.73 1.17
C VAL A 13 -19.80 5.70 1.60
N ALA A 14 -20.09 6.67 2.45
CA ALA A 14 -19.09 7.61 2.96
C ALA A 14 -17.98 6.89 3.75
N ASN A 15 -18.34 5.93 4.58
CA ASN A 15 -17.38 5.12 5.34
C ASN A 15 -16.46 4.31 4.43
N GLU A 16 -16.98 3.62 3.41
CA GLU A 16 -16.13 2.87 2.47
C GLU A 16 -15.26 3.81 1.62
N ALA A 17 -15.79 4.96 1.21
CA ALA A 17 -15.01 5.97 0.49
C ALA A 17 -13.82 6.49 1.33
N MET A 18 -14.00 6.66 2.65
CA MET A 18 -12.90 7.00 3.58
C MET A 18 -11.95 5.83 3.84
N CYS A 19 -12.45 4.58 3.87
CA CYS A 19 -11.60 3.39 4.03
C CYS A 19 -10.64 3.19 2.86
N ARG A 20 -11.06 3.50 1.62
CA ARG A 20 -10.26 3.29 0.41
C ARG A 20 -8.87 3.95 0.45
N PRO A 21 -8.71 5.26 0.69
CA PRO A 21 -7.39 5.88 0.77
C PRO A 21 -6.57 5.38 1.96
N ILE A 22 -7.19 5.12 3.13
CA ILE A 22 -6.48 4.58 4.30
C ILE A 22 -5.88 3.21 3.96
N ARG A 23 -6.70 2.31 3.42
CA ARG A 23 -6.29 0.97 2.97
C ARG A 23 -5.18 1.07 1.92
N ALA A 24 -5.38 1.90 0.89
CA ALA A 24 -4.42 2.04 -0.20
C ALA A 24 -3.06 2.60 0.24
N LEU A 25 -3.02 3.56 1.16
CA LEU A 25 -1.77 4.14 1.67
C LEU A 25 -1.05 3.20 2.62
N THR A 26 -1.78 2.54 3.53
CA THR A 26 -1.19 1.61 4.50
C THR A 26 -0.67 0.35 3.83
N GLN A 27 -1.50 -0.30 2.99
CA GLN A 27 -1.10 -1.50 2.24
C GLN A 27 -0.09 -1.18 1.16
N GLY A 28 -0.14 0.01 0.55
CA GLY A 28 0.84 0.47 -0.42
C GLY A 28 2.26 0.57 0.16
N LYS A 29 2.39 0.71 1.49
CA LYS A 29 3.66 0.67 2.23
C LYS A 29 4.02 -0.74 2.75
N GLY A 30 3.23 -1.76 2.41
CA GLY A 30 3.45 -3.14 2.86
C GLY A 30 2.82 -3.52 4.19
N TYR A 31 1.98 -2.65 4.78
CA TYR A 31 1.40 -2.88 6.09
C TYR A 31 -0.03 -3.40 6.05
N ASP A 32 -0.35 -4.30 6.99
CA ASP A 32 -1.71 -4.76 7.27
C ASP A 32 -2.46 -3.71 8.12
N THR A 33 -3.61 -3.25 7.64
CA THR A 33 -4.44 -2.26 8.34
C THR A 33 -4.92 -2.77 9.68
N ALA A 34 -5.21 -4.06 9.81
CA ALA A 34 -5.74 -4.65 11.04
C ALA A 34 -4.77 -4.57 12.23
N ARG A 35 -3.47 -4.43 11.95
CA ARG A 35 -2.41 -4.31 12.97
C ARG A 35 -2.25 -2.91 13.55
N HIS A 36 -3.01 -1.92 13.06
CA HIS A 36 -2.89 -0.53 13.44
C HIS A 36 -4.07 -0.10 14.34
N ALA A 37 -3.83 0.95 15.13
CA ALA A 37 -4.91 1.70 15.76
C ALA A 37 -5.34 2.86 14.84
N LEU A 38 -6.64 3.09 14.72
CA LEU A 38 -7.17 4.24 14.00
C LEU A 38 -7.08 5.49 14.88
N ALA A 39 -6.15 6.40 14.58
CA ALA A 39 -6.14 7.73 15.17
C ALA A 39 -7.18 8.60 14.47
N CYS A 40 -8.14 9.12 15.24
CA CYS A 40 -9.29 9.83 14.72
C CYS A 40 -9.35 11.26 15.29
N PHE A 41 -9.55 12.24 14.40
CA PHE A 41 -9.63 13.66 14.75
C PHE A 41 -10.56 14.43 13.78
N GLY A 42 -10.71 15.73 14.00
CA GLY A 42 -11.68 16.59 13.32
C GLY A 42 -13.08 16.48 13.91
N GLY A 43 -13.94 17.44 13.58
CA GLY A 43 -15.29 17.52 14.17
C GLY A 43 -16.20 16.33 13.86
N ALA A 44 -16.08 15.76 12.65
CA ALA A 44 -16.89 14.63 12.19
C ALA A 44 -16.23 13.26 12.36
N GLY A 45 -14.91 13.20 12.58
CA GLY A 45 -14.17 11.92 12.57
C GLY A 45 -14.73 10.92 13.58
N GLY A 46 -15.01 11.37 14.81
CA GLY A 46 -15.53 10.54 15.89
C GLY A 46 -16.89 9.89 15.59
N GLN A 47 -17.63 10.40 14.61
CA GLN A 47 -18.93 9.84 14.20
C GLN A 47 -18.77 8.59 13.32
N HIS A 48 -17.65 8.49 12.60
CA HIS A 48 -17.38 7.41 11.63
C HIS A 48 -16.34 6.40 12.13
N ALA A 49 -15.65 6.71 13.23
CA ALA A 49 -14.44 5.99 13.65
C ALA A 49 -14.66 4.50 13.90
N CYS A 50 -15.77 4.13 14.58
CA CYS A 50 -16.09 2.73 14.87
C CYS A 50 -16.32 1.92 13.58
N ALA A 51 -17.20 2.40 12.69
CA ALA A 51 -17.47 1.76 11.40
C ALA A 51 -16.23 1.66 10.49
N ILE A 52 -15.41 2.72 10.41
CA ILE A 52 -14.18 2.71 9.61
C ILE A 52 -13.19 1.68 10.16
N ALA A 53 -12.94 1.68 11.48
CA ALA A 53 -12.04 0.73 12.11
C ALA A 53 -12.49 -0.71 11.88
N ARG A 54 -13.78 -0.99 12.04
CA ARG A 54 -14.36 -2.31 11.76
C ARG A 54 -14.17 -2.73 10.30
N SER A 55 -14.43 -1.84 9.34
CA SER A 55 -14.25 -2.09 7.91
C SER A 55 -12.80 -2.32 7.48
N LEU A 56 -11.84 -1.76 8.24
CA LEU A 56 -10.40 -1.93 8.05
C LEU A 56 -9.81 -3.10 8.87
N GLY A 57 -10.63 -3.81 9.64
CA GLY A 57 -10.20 -4.92 10.50
C GLY A 57 -9.43 -4.48 11.75
N MET A 58 -9.46 -3.19 12.10
CA MET A 58 -8.77 -2.64 13.27
C MET A 58 -9.59 -2.90 14.53
N THR A 59 -8.92 -3.24 15.62
CA THR A 59 -9.54 -3.52 16.93
C THR A 59 -9.56 -2.31 17.86
N THR A 60 -8.88 -1.22 17.50
CA THR A 60 -8.69 -0.06 18.38
C THR A 60 -8.79 1.25 17.61
N VAL A 61 -9.57 2.17 18.15
CA VAL A 61 -9.63 3.59 17.77
C VAL A 61 -9.09 4.41 18.93
N PHE A 62 -8.31 5.44 18.61
CA PHE A 62 -7.91 6.48 19.56
C PHE A 62 -8.45 7.83 19.09
N VAL A 63 -9.20 8.49 19.96
CA VAL A 63 -9.67 9.87 19.76
C VAL A 63 -8.97 10.75 20.79
N HIS A 64 -8.13 11.66 20.32
CA HIS A 64 -7.42 12.59 21.20
C HIS A 64 -8.42 13.55 21.87
N LYS A 65 -8.19 13.97 23.12
CA LYS A 65 -9.09 14.89 23.82
C LYS A 65 -9.31 16.23 23.10
N TYR A 66 -8.34 16.63 22.29
CA TYR A 66 -8.41 17.83 21.43
C TYR A 66 -8.72 17.49 19.96
N ALA A 67 -9.43 16.39 19.70
CA ALA A 67 -9.74 15.92 18.34
C ALA A 67 -10.25 17.04 17.41
N GLY A 68 -11.12 17.93 17.90
CA GLY A 68 -11.66 19.05 17.12
C GLY A 68 -10.63 20.09 16.66
N ILE A 69 -9.49 20.22 17.35
CA ILE A 69 -8.42 21.20 17.09
C ILE A 69 -7.03 20.56 17.01
N LEU A 70 -6.96 19.25 16.74
CA LEU A 70 -5.72 18.47 16.87
C LEU A 70 -4.60 18.99 15.99
N SER A 71 -4.91 19.59 14.84
CA SER A 71 -3.92 20.21 13.95
C SER A 71 -3.23 21.41 14.60
N ALA A 72 -3.98 22.31 15.26
CA ALA A 72 -3.41 23.47 15.95
C ALA A 72 -2.58 23.03 17.16
N TYR A 73 -3.06 22.01 17.89
CA TYR A 73 -2.30 21.41 18.98
C TYR A 73 -0.99 20.77 18.49
N GLY A 74 -1.03 20.02 17.38
CA GLY A 74 0.15 19.43 16.77
C GLY A 74 1.17 20.47 16.29
N MET A 75 0.72 21.63 15.78
CA MET A 75 1.62 22.75 15.45
C MET A 75 2.33 23.31 16.68
N ALA A 76 1.64 23.40 17.83
CA ALA A 76 2.25 23.87 19.07
C ALA A 76 3.25 22.86 19.66
N LEU A 77 3.04 21.56 19.44
CA LEU A 77 3.93 20.49 19.90
C LEU A 77 5.10 20.18 18.96
N ALA A 78 5.09 20.70 17.73
CA ALA A 78 6.06 20.30 16.72
C ALA A 78 7.47 20.80 17.07
N ASP A 79 8.44 19.87 17.04
CA ASP A 79 9.85 20.22 17.07
C ASP A 79 10.23 21.06 15.84
N VAL A 80 11.25 21.90 15.98
CA VAL A 80 11.76 22.68 14.85
C VAL A 80 12.66 21.79 14.01
N VAL A 81 12.30 21.63 12.74
CA VAL A 81 13.02 20.77 11.79
C VAL A 81 13.80 21.64 10.80
N GLN A 82 15.09 21.33 10.62
CA GLN A 82 15.93 21.86 9.55
C GLN A 82 16.43 20.71 8.69
N GLU A 83 16.04 20.68 7.42
CA GLU A 83 16.50 19.66 6.47
C GLU A 83 17.54 20.28 5.50
N ALA A 84 18.65 19.56 5.31
CA ALA A 84 19.62 19.84 4.27
C ALA A 84 19.75 18.60 3.39
N GLN A 85 19.72 18.79 2.07
CA GLN A 85 19.82 17.70 1.11
C GLN A 85 20.61 18.12 -0.13
N GLU A 86 21.12 17.13 -0.85
CA GLU A 86 21.79 17.30 -2.11
C GLU A 86 21.58 16.11 -3.04
N SER A 87 21.51 16.40 -4.34
CA SER A 87 21.42 15.36 -5.35
C SER A 87 22.71 14.55 -5.42
N CYS A 88 22.54 13.24 -5.60
CA CYS A 88 23.59 12.28 -5.84
C CYS A 88 23.20 11.38 -7.03
N ALA A 89 24.18 10.74 -7.64
CA ALA A 89 23.96 9.73 -8.68
C ALA A 89 25.07 8.67 -8.62
N LYS A 90 25.42 8.25 -7.40
CA LYS A 90 26.51 7.29 -7.15
C LYS A 90 25.96 5.95 -6.71
N SER A 91 26.62 4.87 -7.12
CA SER A 91 26.28 3.53 -6.65
C SER A 91 26.65 3.36 -5.18
N TYR A 92 25.80 2.67 -4.42
CA TYR A 92 26.06 2.31 -3.04
C TYR A 92 27.05 1.14 -2.97
N THR A 93 28.33 1.46 -3.12
CA THR A 93 29.46 0.51 -3.14
C THR A 93 30.60 1.00 -2.25
N ALA A 94 31.50 0.09 -1.86
CA ALA A 94 32.63 0.40 -0.98
C ALA A 94 33.44 1.63 -1.44
N ASP A 95 33.69 1.74 -2.74
CA ASP A 95 34.45 2.84 -3.35
C ASP A 95 33.81 4.23 -3.16
N ASN A 96 32.51 4.29 -2.84
CA ASN A 96 31.77 5.55 -2.65
C ASN A 96 31.42 5.82 -1.18
N PHE A 97 31.75 4.95 -0.23
CA PHE A 97 31.35 5.14 1.18
C PHE A 97 31.98 6.38 1.82
N ASP A 98 33.28 6.62 1.59
CA ASP A 98 33.94 7.83 2.08
C ASP A 98 33.31 9.11 1.51
N TYR A 99 32.84 9.06 0.25
CA TYR A 99 32.10 10.17 -0.34
C TYR A 99 30.78 10.41 0.40
N PHE A 100 29.95 9.38 0.61
CA PHE A 100 28.68 9.53 1.33
C PHE A 100 28.91 10.03 2.77
N ASP A 101 29.92 9.52 3.46
CA ASP A 101 30.23 9.96 4.83
C ASP A 101 30.63 11.44 4.87
N SER A 102 31.49 11.88 3.94
CA SER A 102 31.91 13.29 3.85
C SER A 102 30.75 14.24 3.57
N ARG A 103 29.80 13.84 2.71
CA ARG A 103 28.62 14.65 2.37
C ARG A 103 27.62 14.69 3.52
N LEU A 104 27.37 13.55 4.17
CA LEU A 104 26.54 13.48 5.37
C LEU A 104 27.10 14.32 6.52
N ASP A 105 28.42 14.36 6.72
CA ASP A 105 29.04 15.23 7.73
C ASP A 105 28.81 16.71 7.41
N ALA A 106 29.00 17.12 6.15
CA ALA A 106 28.81 18.50 5.73
C ALA A 106 27.35 18.95 5.92
N LEU A 107 26.38 18.10 5.55
CA LEU A 107 24.95 18.38 5.75
C LEU A 107 24.56 18.38 7.23
N LYS A 108 25.15 17.48 8.04
CA LYS A 108 24.98 17.48 9.50
C LYS A 108 25.44 18.79 10.12
N GLU A 109 26.64 19.25 9.77
CA GLU A 109 27.17 20.52 10.26
C GLU A 109 26.28 21.69 9.84
N GLN A 110 25.79 21.70 8.59
CA GLN A 110 24.85 22.72 8.12
C GLN A 110 23.57 22.76 8.96
N CYS A 111 22.89 21.62 9.16
CA CYS A 111 21.67 21.53 9.97
C CYS A 111 21.93 21.96 11.42
N PHE A 112 23.05 21.50 11.99
CA PHE A 112 23.46 21.80 13.36
C PHE A 112 23.66 23.30 13.57
N GLN A 113 24.44 23.96 12.71
CA GLN A 113 24.68 25.41 12.79
C GLN A 113 23.41 26.23 12.59
N GLN A 114 22.48 25.78 11.75
CA GLN A 114 21.19 26.47 11.57
C GLN A 114 20.30 26.38 12.81
N LEU A 115 20.27 25.23 13.48
CA LEU A 115 19.52 25.05 14.72
C LEU A 115 20.16 25.80 15.90
N LEU A 116 21.49 25.82 16.00
CA LEU A 116 22.21 26.64 16.98
C LEU A 116 21.88 28.13 16.81
N LYS A 117 21.86 28.63 15.56
CA LYS A 117 21.48 30.04 15.27
C LYS A 117 20.04 30.37 15.65
N GLN A 118 19.16 29.37 15.70
CA GLN A 118 17.77 29.51 16.15
C GLN A 118 17.63 29.44 17.68
N GLY A 119 18.75 29.24 18.41
CA GLY A 119 18.79 29.28 19.87
C GLY A 119 18.67 27.92 20.56
N PHE A 120 18.70 26.81 19.81
CA PHE A 120 18.71 25.47 20.42
C PHE A 120 20.08 25.16 21.03
N SER A 121 20.11 24.47 22.18
CA SER A 121 21.34 23.95 22.77
C SER A 121 21.78 22.66 22.07
N GLU A 122 23.08 22.36 22.11
CA GLU A 122 23.63 21.14 21.49
C GLU A 122 22.96 19.86 22.00
N SER A 123 22.61 19.81 23.29
CA SER A 123 21.92 18.66 23.90
C SER A 123 20.52 18.40 23.34
N ASN A 124 19.88 19.43 22.79
CA ASN A 124 18.50 19.38 22.30
C ASN A 124 18.44 19.20 20.78
N ILE A 125 19.58 19.07 20.10
CA ILE A 125 19.65 18.87 18.65
C ILE A 125 19.91 17.40 18.34
N VAL A 126 19.02 16.80 17.54
CA VAL A 126 19.18 15.43 17.02
C VAL A 126 19.38 15.50 15.51
N LEU A 127 20.41 14.84 15.01
CA LEU A 127 20.73 14.81 13.58
C LEU A 127 20.51 13.40 13.01
N GLU A 128 19.63 13.29 12.04
CA GLU A 128 19.24 12.03 11.42
C GLU A 128 19.70 12.00 9.96
N PRO A 129 20.65 11.13 9.59
CA PRO A 129 21.09 10.96 8.20
C PRO A 129 20.16 10.02 7.43
N TYR A 130 19.98 10.31 6.14
CA TYR A 130 19.17 9.53 5.20
C TYR A 130 19.89 9.42 3.86
N LEU A 131 19.78 8.26 3.23
CA LEU A 131 20.09 8.09 1.80
C LEU A 131 18.83 7.70 1.05
N HIS A 132 18.52 8.39 -0.04
CA HIS A 132 17.45 8.01 -0.95
C HIS A 132 18.00 7.02 -1.97
N MET A 133 17.57 5.76 -1.84
CA MET A 133 18.19 4.63 -2.54
C MET A 133 17.17 3.94 -3.44
N ARG A 134 17.60 3.52 -4.63
CA ARG A 134 16.81 2.70 -5.56
C ARG A 134 17.69 1.73 -6.31
N TYR A 135 17.09 0.72 -6.93
CA TYR A 135 17.80 -0.07 -7.93
C TYR A 135 18.02 0.74 -9.21
N ASP A 136 19.19 0.56 -9.81
CA ASP A 136 19.55 1.20 -11.06
C ASP A 136 18.49 0.93 -12.16
N GLY A 137 18.04 1.97 -12.85
CA GLY A 137 16.97 1.94 -13.86
C GLY A 137 15.53 2.02 -13.33
N THR A 138 15.27 1.85 -12.03
CA THR A 138 13.94 2.10 -11.44
C THR A 138 13.74 3.60 -11.13
N ASP A 139 12.51 4.04 -10.83
CA ASP A 139 12.21 5.44 -10.43
C ASP A 139 11.84 5.62 -8.96
N CYS A 140 11.76 4.52 -8.21
CA CYS A 140 11.27 4.58 -6.85
C CYS A 140 12.41 4.60 -5.84
N ALA A 141 12.90 5.80 -5.53
CA ALA A 141 13.83 6.00 -4.41
C ALA A 141 13.12 5.82 -3.07
N LEU A 142 13.71 5.02 -2.19
CA LEU A 142 13.29 4.80 -0.81
C LEU A 142 14.23 5.56 0.12
N MET A 143 13.66 6.39 0.99
CA MET A 143 14.40 7.08 2.04
C MET A 143 14.86 6.08 3.12
N CYS A 144 16.16 5.82 3.19
CA CYS A 144 16.74 4.81 4.06
C CYS A 144 17.49 5.45 5.22
N VAL A 145 17.19 5.03 6.44
CA VAL A 145 17.97 5.34 7.66
C VAL A 145 19.08 4.32 7.82
N PRO A 146 20.21 4.69 8.46
CA PRO A 146 21.23 3.70 8.78
C PRO A 146 20.76 2.81 9.93
N ARG A 147 21.09 1.51 9.86
CA ARG A 147 21.07 0.63 11.03
C ARG A 147 22.40 0.66 11.75
N THR A 148 22.35 0.42 13.06
CA THR A 148 23.53 0.23 13.90
C THR A 148 24.37 -0.92 13.33
N ARG A 149 25.71 -0.75 13.35
CA ARG A 149 26.66 -1.71 12.77
C ARG A 149 26.37 -3.13 13.25
N SER A 150 25.87 -3.98 12.36
CA SER A 150 25.49 -5.37 12.68
C SER A 150 26.27 -6.42 11.90
N GLY A 151 27.31 -6.02 11.13
CA GLY A 151 28.09 -6.94 10.31
C GLY A 151 29.57 -6.57 10.16
N THR A 152 30.34 -7.53 9.62
CA THR A 152 31.79 -7.46 9.37
C THR A 152 32.16 -6.89 7.99
N GLY A 153 31.18 -6.43 7.21
CA GLY A 153 31.41 -5.84 5.88
C GLY A 153 31.91 -4.40 5.94
N HIS A 154 32.57 -3.95 4.87
CA HIS A 154 32.84 -2.52 4.65
C HIS A 154 31.49 -1.81 4.52
N GLN A 155 31.27 -0.76 5.30
CA GLN A 155 30.01 -0.02 5.39
C GLN A 155 30.32 1.43 5.75
N PRO A 156 29.48 2.41 5.37
CA PRO A 156 29.68 3.81 5.76
C PRO A 156 29.81 3.98 7.28
N ARG A 157 30.57 4.99 7.70
CA ARG A 157 30.74 5.36 9.10
C ARG A 157 29.42 5.72 9.75
N HIS A 158 28.49 6.35 9.02
CA HIS A 158 27.15 6.68 9.52
C HIS A 158 26.21 5.46 9.66
N GLY A 159 26.62 4.27 9.22
CA GLY A 159 25.91 3.00 9.43
C GLY A 159 25.45 2.33 8.13
N ASP A 160 24.72 1.22 8.29
CA ASP A 160 24.29 0.39 7.18
C ASP A 160 22.93 0.85 6.62
N PHE A 161 22.96 1.43 5.42
CA PHE A 161 21.76 1.83 4.69
C PHE A 161 21.24 0.72 3.76
N HIS A 162 22.08 -0.24 3.38
CA HIS A 162 21.72 -1.34 2.49
C HIS A 162 20.68 -2.25 3.14
N THR A 163 20.88 -2.64 4.40
CA THR A 163 19.89 -3.48 5.11
C THR A 163 18.52 -2.81 5.17
N THR A 164 18.47 -1.52 5.52
CA THR A 164 17.20 -0.76 5.52
C THR A 164 16.58 -0.70 4.13
N PHE A 165 17.37 -0.46 3.08
CA PHE A 165 16.87 -0.45 1.70
C PHE A 165 16.25 -1.78 1.32
N ILE A 166 16.95 -2.90 1.54
CA ILE A 166 16.47 -4.24 1.21
C ILE A 166 15.19 -4.59 1.97
N GLU A 167 15.14 -4.35 3.27
CA GLU A 167 13.94 -4.61 4.08
C GLU A 167 12.75 -3.77 3.63
N ARG A 168 12.97 -2.46 3.40
CA ARG A 168 11.90 -1.57 2.93
C ARG A 168 11.43 -1.94 1.54
N TYR A 169 12.35 -2.22 0.61
CA TYR A 169 12.02 -2.62 -0.76
C TYR A 169 11.23 -3.93 -0.76
N LYS A 170 11.65 -4.92 0.03
CA LYS A 170 10.92 -6.18 0.20
C LYS A 170 9.56 -5.99 0.86
N SER A 171 9.45 -5.12 1.86
CA SER A 171 8.16 -4.81 2.51
C SER A 171 7.19 -4.12 1.56
N GLU A 172 7.67 -3.14 0.79
CA GLU A 172 6.84 -2.31 -0.09
C GLU A 172 6.47 -3.04 -1.39
N PHE A 173 7.40 -3.81 -1.97
CA PHE A 173 7.24 -4.42 -3.29
C PHE A 173 7.16 -5.96 -3.28
N GLY A 174 7.53 -6.63 -2.19
CA GLY A 174 7.41 -8.08 -2.02
C GLY A 174 8.62 -8.92 -2.49
N PHE A 175 9.61 -8.31 -3.13
CA PHE A 175 10.79 -8.99 -3.67
C PHE A 175 12.03 -8.08 -3.61
N VAL A 176 13.17 -8.54 -4.13
CA VAL A 176 14.39 -7.76 -4.34
C VAL A 176 14.93 -8.03 -5.75
N ILE A 177 15.62 -7.05 -6.34
CA ILE A 177 16.24 -7.23 -7.66
C ILE A 177 17.67 -7.72 -7.46
N GLU A 178 17.86 -9.03 -7.56
CA GLU A 178 19.19 -9.64 -7.48
C GLU A 178 20.12 -9.14 -8.59
N HIS A 179 21.41 -9.02 -8.28
CA HIS A 179 22.47 -8.63 -9.22
C HIS A 179 22.27 -7.26 -9.91
N ARG A 180 21.50 -6.35 -9.32
CA ARG A 180 21.34 -4.98 -9.79
C ARG A 180 21.98 -4.01 -8.80
N ASN A 181 22.69 -3.02 -9.34
CA ASN A 181 23.32 -1.97 -8.52
C ASN A 181 22.24 -1.13 -7.82
N ILE A 182 22.58 -0.64 -6.64
CA ILE A 182 21.77 0.34 -5.91
C ILE A 182 22.38 1.72 -6.13
N ILE A 183 21.57 2.69 -6.53
CA ILE A 183 21.94 4.07 -6.75
C ILE A 183 21.40 4.92 -5.59
N VAL A 184 22.23 5.84 -5.11
CA VAL A 184 21.83 6.91 -4.19
C VAL A 184 21.51 8.14 -5.03
N ASP A 185 20.24 8.56 -5.04
CA ASP A 185 19.75 9.72 -5.80
C ASP A 185 19.85 11.04 -5.01
N ASP A 186 19.76 10.95 -3.68
CA ASP A 186 19.76 12.11 -2.79
C ASP A 186 20.37 11.72 -1.43
N ILE A 187 21.20 12.61 -0.90
CA ILE A 187 21.79 12.52 0.43
C ILE A 187 21.11 13.59 1.28
N ARG A 188 20.53 13.18 2.40
CA ARG A 188 19.72 14.08 3.23
C ARG A 188 20.11 13.95 4.69
N VAL A 189 20.09 15.08 5.39
CA VAL A 189 20.13 15.13 6.85
C VAL A 189 18.94 15.93 7.34
N ARG A 190 18.25 15.38 8.34
CA ARG A 190 17.23 16.08 9.10
C ARG A 190 17.76 16.40 10.48
N GLY A 191 17.91 17.68 10.78
CA GLY A 191 18.14 18.18 12.13
C GLY A 191 16.81 18.48 12.82
N VAL A 192 16.65 18.00 14.04
CA VAL A 192 15.48 18.21 14.89
C VAL A 192 15.94 18.94 16.14
N GLY A 193 15.51 20.19 16.31
CA GLY A 193 15.64 20.95 17.54
C GLY A 193 14.45 20.65 18.46
N ARG A 194 14.70 19.89 19.51
CA ARG A 194 13.67 19.48 20.48
C ARG A 194 13.28 20.62 21.39
N SER A 195 11.98 20.84 21.51
CA SER A 195 11.43 21.76 22.50
C SER A 195 11.09 20.98 23.78
N ASP A 196 11.55 21.46 24.93
CA ASP A 196 11.17 20.89 26.23
C ASP A 196 9.75 21.35 26.58
N LEU A 197 8.76 20.69 26.01
CA LEU A 197 7.36 20.89 26.36
C LEU A 197 6.99 20.00 27.54
N GLU A 198 6.34 20.59 28.55
CA GLU A 198 5.87 19.85 29.71
C GLU A 198 4.82 18.80 29.31
N GLN A 199 4.93 17.61 29.89
CA GLN A 199 3.89 16.60 29.78
C GLN A 199 2.62 17.10 30.46
N GLU A 200 1.49 16.92 29.78
CA GLU A 200 0.20 17.29 30.34
C GLU A 200 -0.10 16.53 31.63
N ALA A 201 -0.70 17.24 32.60
CA ALA A 201 -1.12 16.65 33.85
C ALA A 201 -2.16 15.54 33.60
N PRO A 202 -2.08 14.42 34.34
CA PRO A 202 -3.07 13.36 34.24
C PRO A 202 -4.44 13.87 34.69
N LEU A 203 -5.49 13.41 34.01
CA LEU A 203 -6.87 13.65 34.39
C LEU A 203 -7.17 12.94 35.72
N GLU A 204 -7.98 13.58 36.56
CA GLU A 204 -8.40 13.00 37.83
C GLU A 204 -9.13 11.65 37.63
N THR A 205 -8.98 10.76 38.60
CA THR A 205 -9.68 9.47 38.63
C THR A 205 -10.88 9.57 39.56
N LYS A 206 -12.02 9.04 39.13
CA LYS A 206 -13.24 9.00 39.94
C LYS A 206 -13.87 7.62 39.85
N ASN A 207 -14.17 7.05 41.02
CA ASN A 207 -14.86 5.76 41.11
C ASN A 207 -16.36 5.94 40.84
N GLY A 208 -16.93 5.05 40.04
CA GLY A 208 -18.36 5.00 39.70
C GLY A 208 -18.64 5.17 38.21
N ASP A 209 -19.86 4.78 37.81
CA ASP A 209 -20.31 4.88 36.43
C ASP A 209 -20.44 6.36 36.01
N PRO A 210 -20.05 6.71 34.77
CA PRO A 210 -20.23 8.06 34.26
C PRO A 210 -21.73 8.40 34.21
N GLY A 211 -22.09 9.59 34.69
CA GLY A 211 -23.48 10.07 34.64
C GLY A 211 -23.84 10.45 33.20
N SER A 212 -24.87 9.81 32.64
CA SER A 212 -25.41 10.27 31.36
C SER A 212 -26.21 11.55 31.57
N VAL A 213 -26.12 12.48 30.62
CA VAL A 213 -26.91 13.72 30.61
C VAL A 213 -28.26 13.54 29.93
N GLY A 214 -28.49 12.38 29.31
CA GLY A 214 -29.74 12.05 28.62
C GLY A 214 -29.66 10.75 27.83
N VAL A 215 -30.78 10.41 27.20
CA VAL A 215 -30.93 9.26 26.30
C VAL A 215 -31.63 9.73 25.04
N THR A 216 -31.11 9.33 23.87
CA THR A 216 -31.72 9.63 22.57
C THR A 216 -31.85 8.38 21.71
N LYS A 217 -32.76 8.37 20.74
CA LYS A 217 -32.88 7.27 19.77
C LYS A 217 -31.93 7.50 18.61
N VAL A 218 -31.06 6.53 18.34
CA VAL A 218 -30.13 6.55 17.21
C VAL A 218 -30.38 5.33 16.34
N TYR A 219 -30.39 5.52 15.02
CA TYR A 219 -30.55 4.44 14.06
C TYR A 219 -29.17 3.87 13.68
N PHE A 220 -28.97 2.59 13.92
CA PHE A 220 -27.79 1.81 13.53
C PHE A 220 -28.20 0.75 12.48
N GLU A 221 -27.25 -0.03 11.98
CA GLU A 221 -27.55 -1.12 11.03
C GLU A 221 -28.48 -2.21 11.60
N THR A 222 -28.60 -2.27 12.93
CA THR A 222 -29.49 -3.18 13.66
C THR A 222 -30.83 -2.51 14.04
N GLY A 223 -31.10 -1.32 13.51
CA GLY A 223 -32.32 -0.55 13.76
C GLY A 223 -32.13 0.55 14.83
N TYR A 224 -33.24 1.01 15.41
CA TYR A 224 -33.21 2.04 16.45
C TYR A 224 -32.76 1.49 17.79
N HIS A 225 -31.82 2.18 18.45
CA HIS A 225 -31.36 1.90 19.81
C HIS A 225 -31.45 3.14 20.69
N ASN A 226 -31.82 2.94 21.96
CA ASN A 226 -31.68 3.97 22.98
C ASN A 226 -30.19 4.14 23.32
N THR A 227 -29.69 5.35 23.15
CA THR A 227 -28.25 5.68 23.20
C THR A 227 -28.02 6.72 24.29
N ASN A 228 -27.18 6.40 25.26
CA ASN A 228 -26.82 7.31 26.34
C ASN A 228 -25.94 8.44 25.81
N VAL A 229 -26.21 9.66 26.27
CA VAL A 229 -25.45 10.85 25.91
C VAL A 229 -24.61 11.28 27.11
N TYR A 230 -23.33 11.54 26.87
CA TYR A 230 -22.36 11.97 27.87
C TYR A 230 -21.71 13.28 27.43
N GLN A 231 -21.29 14.10 28.40
CA GLN A 231 -20.48 15.28 28.15
C GLN A 231 -19.03 14.94 28.45
N SER A 232 -18.12 15.21 27.51
CA SER A 232 -16.70 14.88 27.63
C SER A 232 -16.06 15.43 28.91
N LYS A 233 -16.43 16.66 29.30
CA LYS A 233 -15.96 17.33 30.53
C LYS A 233 -16.34 16.65 31.85
N ASP A 234 -17.36 15.80 31.84
CA ASP A 234 -17.89 15.13 33.03
C ASP A 234 -17.34 13.68 33.16
N LEU A 235 -16.43 13.29 32.26
CA LEU A 235 -15.77 11.99 32.24
C LEU A 235 -14.39 12.05 32.88
N PHE A 236 -14.01 10.98 33.58
CA PHE A 236 -12.78 10.88 34.38
C PHE A 236 -11.90 9.72 33.92
N ALA A 237 -10.62 9.78 34.26
CA ALA A 237 -9.66 8.75 33.87
C ALA A 237 -10.08 7.37 34.40
N GLY A 238 -10.00 6.35 33.53
CA GLY A 238 -10.34 4.97 33.84
C GLY A 238 -11.81 4.60 33.65
N GLN A 239 -12.70 5.59 33.43
CA GLN A 239 -14.11 5.29 33.20
C GLN A 239 -14.33 4.55 31.88
N VAL A 240 -15.29 3.64 31.89
CA VAL A 240 -15.63 2.76 30.77
C VAL A 240 -17.07 3.00 30.35
N LEU A 241 -17.29 3.22 29.05
CA LEU A 241 -18.59 3.45 28.45
C LEU A 241 -18.87 2.34 27.44
N LYS A 242 -19.94 1.57 27.66
CA LYS A 242 -20.41 0.55 26.72
C LYS A 242 -21.31 1.20 25.66
N GLY A 243 -21.07 0.87 24.39
CA GLY A 243 -21.93 1.31 23.30
C GLY A 243 -23.30 0.61 23.31
N PRO A 244 -24.34 1.22 22.71
CA PRO A 244 -24.31 2.50 22.01
C PRO A 244 -24.25 3.70 22.97
N ALA A 245 -23.30 4.61 22.73
CA ALA A 245 -23.15 5.85 23.49
C ALA A 245 -22.69 7.01 22.58
N ILE A 246 -23.13 8.22 22.91
CA ILE A 246 -22.65 9.46 22.30
C ILE A 246 -21.87 10.23 23.35
N ILE A 247 -20.62 10.59 23.03
CA ILE A 247 -19.82 11.51 23.83
C ILE A 247 -19.80 12.84 23.09
N MET A 248 -20.40 13.86 23.69
CA MET A 248 -20.41 15.22 23.18
C MET A 248 -19.25 15.99 23.78
N ASP A 249 -18.43 16.56 22.90
CA ASP A 249 -17.42 17.53 23.22
C ASP A 249 -17.82 18.88 22.60
N GLN A 250 -17.19 19.98 23.03
CA GLN A 250 -17.52 21.31 22.50
C GLN A 250 -17.28 21.42 21.00
N LEU A 251 -16.32 20.66 20.45
CA LEU A 251 -15.86 20.77 19.06
C LEU A 251 -16.01 19.48 18.27
N SER A 252 -16.51 18.40 18.89
CA SER A 252 -16.67 17.11 18.22
C SER A 252 -17.78 16.26 18.83
N THR A 253 -18.30 15.32 18.06
CA THR A 253 -19.25 14.31 18.53
C THR A 253 -18.69 12.93 18.23
N ILE A 254 -18.59 12.10 19.27
CA ILE A 254 -17.98 10.78 19.19
C ILE A 254 -19.07 9.74 19.39
N LEU A 255 -19.21 8.84 18.42
CA LEU A 255 -20.18 7.75 18.46
C LEU A 255 -19.47 6.46 18.82
N VAL A 256 -19.79 5.93 20.00
CA VAL A 256 -19.41 4.58 20.42
C VAL A 256 -20.54 3.66 19.97
N GLU A 257 -20.33 2.95 18.86
CA GLU A 257 -21.34 2.07 18.27
C GLU A 257 -21.69 0.87 19.17
N PRO A 258 -22.83 0.18 18.92
CA PRO A 258 -23.12 -1.11 19.54
C PRO A 258 -21.94 -2.08 19.42
N ASP A 259 -21.73 -2.87 20.47
CA ASP A 259 -20.59 -3.81 20.61
C ASP A 259 -19.21 -3.14 20.68
N CYS A 260 -19.11 -1.82 20.75
CA CYS A 260 -17.87 -1.11 21.06
C CYS A 260 -17.82 -0.71 22.54
N THR A 261 -16.61 -0.57 23.08
CA THR A 261 -16.37 -0.09 24.45
C THR A 261 -15.35 1.03 24.44
N ALA A 262 -15.73 2.20 24.95
CA ALA A 262 -14.83 3.33 25.14
C ALA A 262 -14.25 3.34 26.55
N THR A 263 -12.98 3.72 26.67
CA THR A 263 -12.27 3.89 27.92
C THR A 263 -11.55 5.24 27.92
N ILE A 264 -11.77 6.02 28.96
CA ILE A 264 -11.09 7.31 29.14
C ILE A 264 -9.70 7.03 29.69
N THR A 265 -8.69 7.47 28.96
CA THR A 265 -7.29 7.29 29.35
C THR A 265 -6.90 8.26 30.46
N LYS A 266 -5.73 8.02 31.08
CA LYS A 266 -5.15 8.94 32.08
C LYS A 266 -4.89 10.35 31.56
N CYS A 267 -4.76 10.55 30.25
CA CYS A 267 -4.51 11.87 29.65
C CYS A 267 -5.81 12.57 29.19
N GLY A 268 -6.97 11.89 29.31
CA GLY A 268 -8.26 12.37 28.85
C GLY A 268 -8.63 11.94 27.42
N ASP A 269 -7.74 11.26 26.70
CA ASP A 269 -8.06 10.67 25.39
C ASP A 269 -9.06 9.53 25.53
N ILE A 270 -9.77 9.23 24.45
CA ILE A 270 -10.76 8.16 24.40
C ILE A 270 -10.21 7.01 23.57
N LYS A 271 -9.97 5.87 24.21
CA LYS A 271 -9.64 4.61 23.56
C LYS A 271 -10.93 3.81 23.33
N ILE A 272 -11.29 3.54 22.08
CA ILE A 272 -12.44 2.69 21.76
C ILE A 272 -11.92 1.32 21.31
N THR A 273 -12.36 0.28 22.01
CA THR A 273 -12.17 -1.11 21.61
C THR A 273 -13.35 -1.53 20.75
N ILE A 274 -13.06 -1.99 19.54
CA ILE A 274 -14.06 -2.41 18.56
C ILE A 274 -14.40 -3.88 18.83
N GLY A 275 -15.66 -4.17 19.12
CA GLY A 275 -16.13 -5.55 19.24
C GLY A 275 -16.18 -6.25 17.88
N SER A 276 -16.30 -7.58 17.92
CA SER A 276 -16.37 -8.43 16.73
C SER A 276 -17.56 -8.10 15.82
N GLY A 277 -18.58 -7.43 16.35
CA GLY A 277 -19.82 -7.11 15.66
C GLY A 277 -20.64 -8.34 15.32
N VAL A 278 -21.80 -8.11 14.70
CA VAL A 278 -22.58 -9.17 14.06
C VAL A 278 -22.10 -9.27 12.61
N VAL A 279 -21.34 -10.31 12.28
CA VAL A 279 -20.99 -10.60 10.88
C VAL A 279 -22.26 -11.01 10.15
N LYS A 280 -22.82 -10.11 9.33
CA LYS A 280 -23.91 -10.50 8.42
C LYS A 280 -23.35 -11.54 7.45
N PRO A 281 -23.99 -12.72 7.32
CA PRO A 281 -23.60 -13.69 6.30
C PRO A 281 -23.77 -13.04 4.93
N ILE A 282 -22.69 -13.01 4.14
CA ILE A 282 -22.72 -12.51 2.78
C ILE A 282 -23.27 -13.65 1.90
N GLY A 283 -24.48 -13.45 1.38
CA GLY A 283 -25.11 -14.35 0.43
C GLY A 283 -24.84 -13.94 -1.03
N PRO A 284 -25.23 -14.77 -2.00
CA PRO A 284 -25.13 -14.47 -3.43
C PRO A 284 -26.16 -13.41 -3.91
N GLU A 285 -27.00 -12.90 -3.00
CA GLU A 285 -28.06 -11.96 -3.34
C GLU A 285 -27.51 -10.57 -3.65
N LEU A 286 -28.11 -9.92 -4.66
CA LEU A 286 -27.67 -8.61 -5.14
C LEU A 286 -28.07 -7.49 -4.17
N ASP A 287 -27.22 -7.22 -3.19
CA ASP A 287 -27.28 -6.00 -2.36
C ASP A 287 -26.50 -4.87 -3.06
N SER A 288 -27.18 -3.80 -3.46
CA SER A 288 -26.59 -2.65 -4.15
C SER A 288 -25.45 -1.99 -3.36
N ILE A 289 -25.51 -2.04 -2.03
CA ILE A 289 -24.47 -1.49 -1.16
C ILE A 289 -23.28 -2.45 -1.09
N GLN A 290 -23.51 -3.76 -1.00
CA GLN A 290 -22.42 -4.75 -1.09
C GLN A 290 -21.74 -4.70 -2.45
N LEU A 291 -22.51 -4.59 -3.54
CA LEU A 291 -21.98 -4.45 -4.89
C LEU A 291 -21.05 -3.23 -5.00
N SER A 292 -21.47 -2.08 -4.45
CA SER A 292 -20.64 -0.88 -4.41
C SER A 292 -19.35 -1.09 -3.60
N ILE A 293 -19.44 -1.71 -2.42
CA ILE A 293 -18.28 -2.03 -1.57
C ILE A 293 -17.29 -2.95 -2.30
N PHE A 294 -17.78 -4.05 -2.88
CA PHE A 294 -16.94 -5.01 -3.60
C PHE A 294 -16.33 -4.40 -4.87
N SER A 295 -17.10 -3.62 -5.63
CA SER A 295 -16.60 -2.90 -6.81
C SER A 295 -15.43 -1.98 -6.44
N HIS A 296 -15.59 -1.16 -5.40
CA HIS A 296 -14.52 -0.29 -4.93
C HIS A 296 -13.31 -1.05 -4.39
N ARG A 297 -13.52 -2.17 -3.68
CA ARG A 297 -12.45 -3.03 -3.18
C ARG A 297 -11.65 -3.66 -4.33
N PHE A 298 -12.31 -4.34 -5.27
CA PHE A 298 -11.64 -4.99 -6.39
C PHE A 298 -10.96 -3.99 -7.34
N MET A 299 -11.54 -2.81 -7.57
CA MET A 299 -10.88 -1.76 -8.33
C MET A 299 -9.63 -1.24 -7.59
N SER A 300 -9.69 -1.09 -6.27
CA SER A 300 -8.53 -0.71 -5.48
C SER A 300 -7.41 -1.75 -5.54
N ILE A 301 -7.71 -3.05 -5.65
CA ILE A 301 -6.68 -4.09 -5.81
C ILE A 301 -5.98 -3.91 -7.15
N ALA A 302 -6.74 -3.80 -8.25
CA ALA A 302 -6.18 -3.61 -9.58
C ALA A 302 -5.31 -2.33 -9.68
N GLU A 303 -5.74 -1.22 -9.06
CA GLU A 303 -4.94 0.01 -8.97
C GLU A 303 -3.65 -0.19 -8.18
N GLN A 304 -3.69 -0.92 -7.07
CA GLN A 304 -2.50 -1.22 -6.28
C GLN A 304 -1.51 -2.11 -7.06
N MET A 305 -2.00 -3.12 -7.78
CA MET A 305 -1.17 -3.92 -8.70
C MET A 305 -0.47 -3.01 -9.73
N GLY A 306 -1.22 -2.10 -10.35
CA GLY A 306 -0.69 -1.17 -11.35
C GLY A 306 0.40 -0.24 -10.81
N ARG A 307 0.24 0.28 -9.57
CA ARG A 307 1.27 1.10 -8.93
C ARG A 307 2.54 0.31 -8.61
N ILE A 308 2.42 -0.96 -8.22
CA ILE A 308 3.60 -1.82 -8.01
C ILE A 308 4.32 -2.05 -9.34
N LEU A 309 3.58 -2.40 -10.40
CA LEU A 309 4.15 -2.60 -11.73
C LEU A 309 4.89 -1.36 -12.22
N GLN A 310 4.25 -0.18 -12.16
CA GLN A 310 4.85 1.08 -12.57
C GLN A 310 6.14 1.41 -11.80
N ARG A 311 6.15 1.24 -10.46
CA ARG A 311 7.29 1.64 -9.61
C ARG A 311 8.47 0.67 -9.67
N THR A 312 8.25 -0.56 -10.12
CA THR A 312 9.28 -1.61 -10.15
C THR A 312 9.76 -1.98 -11.56
N ALA A 313 9.01 -1.59 -12.60
CA ALA A 313 9.45 -1.74 -13.98
C ALA A 313 10.67 -0.87 -14.31
N ILE A 314 11.47 -1.35 -15.27
CA ILE A 314 12.65 -0.68 -15.81
C ILE A 314 12.34 -0.04 -17.16
N SER A 315 11.49 -0.66 -17.99
CA SER A 315 11.19 -0.08 -19.31
C SER A 315 10.41 1.22 -19.21
N THR A 316 10.78 2.17 -20.06
CA THR A 316 10.07 3.45 -20.20
C THR A 316 8.62 3.26 -20.66
N ASN A 317 8.33 2.21 -21.41
CA ASN A 317 6.97 1.89 -21.86
C ASN A 317 6.04 1.62 -20.66
N ILE A 318 6.48 0.82 -19.69
CA ILE A 318 5.66 0.52 -18.50
C ILE A 318 5.74 1.67 -17.49
N LYS A 319 6.95 2.15 -17.18
CA LYS A 319 7.22 3.10 -16.10
C LYS A 319 6.67 4.51 -16.37
N GLU A 320 6.87 5.01 -17.59
CA GLU A 320 6.63 6.42 -17.98
C GLU A 320 5.43 6.57 -18.90
N ARG A 321 5.34 5.72 -19.95
CA ARG A 321 4.21 5.77 -20.90
C ARG A 321 2.95 5.10 -20.36
N LEU A 322 3.07 4.38 -19.25
CA LEU A 322 1.99 3.65 -18.58
C LEU A 322 1.30 2.64 -19.51
N ASP A 323 2.10 2.03 -20.40
CA ASP A 323 1.64 1.04 -21.35
C ASP A 323 1.51 -0.34 -20.70
N PHE A 324 0.60 -0.42 -19.74
CA PHE A 324 0.29 -1.62 -18.98
C PHE A 324 -1.16 -1.62 -18.48
N SER A 325 -1.65 -2.77 -18.04
CA SER A 325 -2.92 -2.89 -17.33
C SER A 325 -2.89 -4.04 -16.34
N CYS A 326 -3.58 -3.86 -15.22
CA CYS A 326 -3.75 -4.87 -14.17
C CYS A 326 -5.24 -5.12 -13.96
N ALA A 327 -5.61 -6.38 -13.80
CA ALA A 327 -7.01 -6.78 -13.70
C ALA A 327 -7.21 -8.06 -12.87
N LEU A 328 -8.41 -8.17 -12.30
CA LEU A 328 -8.92 -9.35 -11.63
C LEU A 328 -9.99 -10.01 -12.50
N PHE A 329 -9.97 -11.34 -12.54
CA PHE A 329 -10.87 -12.16 -13.34
C PHE A 329 -11.54 -13.20 -12.46
N GLY A 330 -12.84 -13.45 -12.69
CA GLY A 330 -13.61 -14.44 -11.95
C GLY A 330 -13.14 -15.87 -12.18
N ALA A 331 -13.78 -16.83 -11.52
CA ALA A 331 -13.50 -18.26 -11.68
C ALA A 331 -13.74 -18.78 -13.11
N ASP A 332 -14.57 -18.08 -13.90
CA ASP A 332 -14.84 -18.32 -15.32
C ASP A 332 -13.88 -17.55 -16.26
N GLY A 333 -12.91 -16.83 -15.70
CA GLY A 333 -11.98 -15.98 -16.42
C GLY A 333 -12.59 -14.66 -16.92
N GLY A 334 -13.84 -14.34 -16.57
CA GLY A 334 -14.48 -13.07 -16.93
C GLY A 334 -13.90 -11.88 -16.17
N LEU A 335 -13.77 -10.72 -16.81
CA LEU A 335 -13.22 -9.51 -16.20
C LEU A 335 -14.12 -9.01 -15.05
N VAL A 336 -13.57 -8.88 -13.84
CA VAL A 336 -14.29 -8.39 -12.65
C VAL A 336 -13.93 -6.95 -12.34
N SER A 337 -12.64 -6.61 -12.38
CA SER A 337 -12.16 -5.23 -12.16
C SER A 337 -10.84 -5.00 -12.87
N ASN A 338 -10.55 -3.73 -13.16
CA ASN A 338 -9.30 -3.32 -13.77
C ASN A 338 -8.88 -1.93 -13.28
N ALA A 339 -7.59 -1.63 -13.42
CA ALA A 339 -7.07 -0.28 -13.28
C ALA A 339 -7.32 0.52 -14.58
N PRO A 340 -7.55 1.85 -14.51
CA PRO A 340 -8.01 2.67 -15.63
C PRO A 340 -6.87 3.10 -16.56
N HIS A 341 -6.02 2.18 -17.02
CA HIS A 341 -4.86 2.52 -17.84
C HIS A 341 -5.19 2.52 -19.35
N ILE A 342 -5.46 1.34 -19.93
CA ILE A 342 -5.55 1.19 -21.39
C ILE A 342 -6.73 0.28 -21.80
N PRO A 343 -7.79 0.82 -22.42
CA PRO A 343 -8.99 0.04 -22.78
C PRO A 343 -8.73 -1.15 -23.70
N VAL A 344 -7.76 -1.05 -24.63
CA VAL A 344 -7.46 -2.15 -25.58
C VAL A 344 -6.96 -3.42 -24.88
N HIS A 345 -6.34 -3.30 -23.70
CA HIS A 345 -5.88 -4.45 -22.94
C HIS A 345 -7.03 -5.29 -22.38
N LEU A 346 -8.15 -4.66 -22.01
CA LEU A 346 -9.14 -5.29 -21.12
C LEU A 346 -9.85 -6.48 -21.76
N GLY A 347 -10.35 -6.33 -22.98
CA GLY A 347 -11.00 -7.42 -23.71
C GLY A 347 -10.03 -8.55 -24.05
N ALA A 348 -8.81 -8.20 -24.43
CA ALA A 348 -7.79 -9.17 -24.84
C ALA A 348 -7.20 -9.95 -23.64
N MET A 349 -7.07 -9.33 -22.47
CA MET A 349 -6.63 -10.02 -21.25
C MET A 349 -7.66 -11.06 -20.77
N GLN A 350 -8.96 -10.76 -20.88
CA GLN A 350 -10.01 -11.75 -20.57
C GLN A 350 -9.85 -13.00 -21.44
N GLU A 351 -9.69 -12.81 -22.75
CA GLU A 351 -9.46 -13.92 -23.68
C GLU A 351 -8.16 -14.68 -23.36
N ALA A 352 -7.10 -13.98 -22.94
CA ALA A 352 -5.84 -14.61 -22.55
C ALA A 352 -6.03 -15.55 -21.34
N VAL A 353 -6.77 -15.13 -20.31
CA VAL A 353 -7.08 -15.94 -19.13
C VAL A 353 -7.93 -17.15 -19.53
N GLN A 354 -9.02 -16.93 -20.27
CA GLN A 354 -9.91 -18.00 -20.71
C GLN A 354 -9.21 -19.00 -21.65
N TYR A 355 -8.28 -18.55 -22.49
CA TYR A 355 -7.43 -19.43 -23.29
C TYR A 355 -6.58 -20.36 -22.41
N GLN A 356 -5.97 -19.84 -21.34
CA GLN A 356 -5.20 -20.70 -20.42
C GLN A 356 -6.10 -21.74 -19.74
N MET A 357 -7.33 -21.36 -19.37
CA MET A 357 -8.29 -22.28 -18.77
C MET A 357 -8.65 -23.43 -19.71
N ARG A 358 -8.90 -23.13 -20.99
CA ARG A 358 -9.22 -24.15 -22.00
C ARG A 358 -8.01 -25.02 -22.39
N SER A 359 -6.82 -24.43 -22.47
CA SER A 359 -5.63 -25.10 -23.00
C SER A 359 -4.86 -25.93 -21.98
N ARG A 360 -4.80 -25.51 -20.72
CA ARG A 360 -3.99 -26.18 -19.69
C ARG A 360 -4.74 -27.30 -18.96
N GLY A 361 -6.06 -27.21 -18.85
CA GLY A 361 -6.91 -28.16 -18.13
C GLY A 361 -6.78 -28.08 -16.60
N ARG A 362 -5.56 -28.13 -16.06
CA ARG A 362 -5.28 -28.02 -14.61
C ARG A 362 -4.26 -26.93 -14.30
N PHE A 363 -4.49 -26.24 -13.20
CA PHE A 363 -3.59 -25.25 -12.62
C PHE A 363 -3.06 -25.77 -11.27
N TYR A 364 -1.92 -25.25 -10.85
CA TYR A 364 -1.34 -25.56 -9.55
C TYR A 364 -1.04 -24.26 -8.78
N PRO A 365 -1.16 -24.26 -7.43
CA PRO A 365 -0.77 -23.12 -6.61
C PRO A 365 0.67 -22.67 -6.88
N GLY A 366 0.90 -21.36 -6.86
CA GLY A 366 2.21 -20.75 -7.10
C GLY A 366 2.66 -20.69 -8.56
N GLN A 367 1.89 -21.24 -9.51
CA GLN A 367 2.22 -21.12 -10.93
C GLN A 367 1.96 -19.70 -11.44
N VAL A 368 2.85 -19.21 -12.31
CA VAL A 368 2.63 -17.97 -13.07
C VAL A 368 2.89 -18.23 -14.55
N ILE A 369 1.97 -17.78 -15.40
CA ILE A 369 1.93 -18.10 -16.82
C ILE A 369 2.17 -16.82 -17.63
N LEU A 370 3.03 -16.90 -18.64
CA LEU A 370 3.30 -15.86 -19.62
C LEU A 370 2.63 -16.19 -20.96
N SER A 371 1.93 -15.22 -21.53
CA SER A 371 1.30 -15.30 -22.85
C SER A 371 1.33 -13.95 -23.56
N ASN A 372 1.53 -13.95 -24.88
CA ASN A 372 1.42 -12.77 -25.76
C ASN A 372 1.02 -13.14 -27.20
N HIS A 373 0.90 -14.43 -27.51
CA HIS A 373 0.56 -14.88 -28.85
C HIS A 373 -0.89 -14.46 -29.20
N PRO A 374 -1.19 -13.98 -30.42
CA PRO A 374 -2.53 -13.51 -30.80
C PRO A 374 -3.64 -14.57 -30.58
N ALA A 375 -3.36 -15.82 -30.97
CA ALA A 375 -4.24 -16.96 -30.71
C ALA A 375 -4.50 -17.28 -29.21
N ALA A 376 -3.77 -16.64 -28.29
CA ALA A 376 -3.87 -16.81 -26.84
C ALA A 376 -4.16 -15.46 -26.14
N GLY A 377 -4.93 -14.58 -26.80
CA GLY A 377 -5.39 -13.30 -26.27
C GLY A 377 -4.38 -12.15 -26.34
N GLY A 378 -3.29 -12.28 -27.08
CA GLY A 378 -2.34 -11.18 -27.33
C GLY A 378 -2.90 -10.11 -28.28
N SER A 379 -2.65 -8.84 -27.96
CA SER A 379 -2.99 -7.67 -28.81
C SER A 379 -1.95 -7.46 -29.91
N HIS A 380 -0.69 -7.37 -29.51
CA HIS A 380 0.50 -7.45 -30.36
C HIS A 380 1.62 -8.12 -29.55
N LEU A 381 2.68 -8.61 -30.20
CA LEU A 381 3.67 -9.43 -29.51
C LEU A 381 4.39 -8.70 -28.35
N PRO A 382 4.76 -7.41 -28.43
CA PRO A 382 5.36 -6.70 -27.29
C PRO A 382 4.55 -6.74 -25.98
N ASP A 383 3.24 -6.98 -26.04
CA ASP A 383 2.37 -7.04 -24.86
C ASP A 383 2.42 -8.40 -24.18
N PHE A 384 3.30 -8.52 -23.18
CA PHE A 384 3.36 -9.71 -22.36
C PHE A 384 2.28 -9.69 -21.29
N THR A 385 1.43 -10.72 -21.29
CA THR A 385 0.41 -10.97 -20.26
C THR A 385 0.91 -12.02 -19.28
N VAL A 386 1.04 -11.64 -18.02
CA VAL A 386 1.44 -12.49 -16.90
C VAL A 386 0.19 -12.80 -16.09
N ILE A 387 -0.15 -14.08 -15.98
CA ILE A 387 -1.42 -14.59 -15.42
C ILE A 387 -1.10 -15.49 -14.23
N THR A 388 -1.76 -15.26 -13.09
CA THR A 388 -1.58 -16.06 -11.88
C THR A 388 -2.93 -16.61 -11.41
N PRO A 389 -3.14 -17.94 -11.45
CA PRO A 389 -4.31 -18.59 -10.83
C PRO A 389 -4.24 -18.46 -9.31
N VAL A 390 -5.37 -18.13 -8.67
CA VAL A 390 -5.43 -17.93 -7.22
C VAL A 390 -6.26 -19.03 -6.56
N PHE A 391 -5.67 -19.68 -5.55
CA PHE A 391 -6.27 -20.77 -4.80
C PHE A 391 -6.60 -20.32 -3.38
N TYR A 392 -7.61 -20.94 -2.76
CA TYR A 392 -7.99 -20.63 -1.39
C TYR A 392 -8.23 -21.89 -0.56
N ARG A 393 -7.47 -22.03 0.52
CA ARG A 393 -7.55 -23.15 1.49
C ARG A 393 -7.49 -24.51 0.77
N ASN A 394 -8.55 -25.30 0.86
CA ASN A 394 -8.63 -26.67 0.36
C ASN A 394 -9.34 -26.76 -1.01
N ILE A 395 -9.54 -25.65 -1.71
CA ILE A 395 -10.16 -25.65 -3.04
C ILE A 395 -9.10 -26.01 -4.07
N GLU A 396 -9.29 -27.14 -4.77
CA GLU A 396 -8.33 -27.67 -5.76
C GLU A 396 -8.36 -26.95 -7.11
N THR A 397 -9.32 -26.05 -7.32
CA THR A 397 -9.46 -25.22 -8.52
C THR A 397 -9.21 -23.76 -8.19
N PRO A 398 -8.71 -22.95 -9.14
CA PRO A 398 -8.59 -21.51 -8.95
C PRO A 398 -9.96 -20.90 -8.62
N ILE A 399 -10.03 -20.03 -7.61
CA ILE A 399 -11.23 -19.28 -7.26
C ILE A 399 -11.37 -17.96 -8.03
N PHE A 400 -10.25 -17.43 -8.50
CA PHE A 400 -10.15 -16.28 -9.41
C PHE A 400 -8.76 -16.25 -10.05
N PHE A 401 -8.53 -15.32 -10.97
CA PHE A 401 -7.23 -15.07 -11.57
C PHE A 401 -6.87 -13.60 -11.42
N VAL A 402 -5.57 -13.33 -11.29
CA VAL A 402 -5.02 -11.98 -11.46
C VAL A 402 -4.14 -11.97 -12.70
N ALA A 403 -4.17 -10.88 -13.45
CA ALA A 403 -3.25 -10.71 -14.55
C ALA A 403 -2.75 -9.28 -14.68
N SER A 404 -1.53 -9.15 -15.17
CA SER A 404 -0.93 -7.90 -15.62
C SER A 404 -0.49 -8.06 -17.07
N ARG A 405 -0.69 -7.01 -17.86
CA ARG A 405 -0.17 -6.88 -19.23
C ARG A 405 0.74 -5.67 -19.27
N GLY A 406 1.91 -5.78 -19.89
CA GLY A 406 2.87 -4.70 -20.02
C GLY A 406 3.58 -4.76 -21.36
N HIS A 407 3.84 -3.59 -21.94
CA HIS A 407 4.50 -3.46 -23.22
C HIS A 407 6.03 -3.50 -23.07
N HIS A 408 6.66 -4.57 -23.55
CA HIS A 408 8.10 -4.73 -23.55
C HIS A 408 8.74 -4.08 -24.78
N ALA A 409 9.74 -3.23 -24.57
CA ALA A 409 10.32 -2.41 -25.63
C ALA A 409 11.03 -3.22 -26.74
N ASP A 410 11.63 -4.37 -26.44
CA ASP A 410 12.25 -5.25 -27.43
C ASP A 410 12.22 -6.70 -26.94
N ILE A 411 11.45 -7.53 -27.62
CA ILE A 411 11.30 -8.97 -27.39
C ILE A 411 11.87 -9.80 -28.55
N GLY A 412 12.68 -9.16 -29.41
CA GLY A 412 13.27 -9.74 -30.60
C GLY A 412 12.59 -9.36 -31.91
N GLY A 413 12.73 -10.21 -32.92
CA GLY A 413 12.28 -9.96 -34.28
C GLY A 413 13.39 -9.38 -35.16
N ILE A 414 13.05 -9.14 -36.44
CA ILE A 414 14.02 -8.72 -37.46
C ILE A 414 14.52 -7.28 -37.30
N THR A 415 13.77 -6.43 -36.58
CA THR A 415 14.17 -5.06 -36.24
C THR A 415 14.08 -4.82 -34.73
N PRO A 416 14.86 -3.87 -34.17
CA PRO A 416 14.64 -3.36 -32.83
C PRO A 416 13.21 -2.85 -32.64
N GLY A 417 12.67 -2.97 -31.42
CA GLY A 417 11.33 -2.50 -31.09
C GLY A 417 10.21 -3.54 -31.25
N SER A 418 10.48 -4.68 -31.90
CA SER A 418 9.52 -5.78 -32.07
C SER A 418 8.18 -5.40 -32.73
N MET A 419 8.20 -4.34 -33.56
CA MET A 419 7.07 -3.90 -34.39
C MET A 419 7.52 -3.53 -35.83
N PRO A 420 8.19 -4.45 -36.56
CA PRO A 420 8.60 -4.22 -37.95
C PRO A 420 7.38 -3.98 -38.87
N PRO A 421 7.34 -2.89 -39.65
CA PRO A 421 6.21 -2.61 -40.56
C PRO A 421 6.15 -3.53 -41.79
N HIS A 422 7.18 -4.36 -42.00
CA HIS A 422 7.31 -5.24 -43.16
C HIS A 422 7.26 -6.73 -42.80
N SER A 423 6.84 -7.07 -41.59
CA SER A 423 6.64 -8.46 -41.20
C SER A 423 5.53 -9.11 -42.03
N THR A 424 5.81 -10.33 -42.48
CA THR A 424 4.87 -11.23 -43.16
C THR A 424 4.58 -12.48 -42.34
N SER A 425 5.27 -12.66 -41.20
CA SER A 425 5.09 -13.79 -40.29
C SER A 425 5.43 -13.41 -38.84
N LEU A 426 4.77 -14.05 -37.86
CA LEU A 426 5.00 -13.79 -36.43
C LEU A 426 6.44 -14.03 -35.99
N SER A 427 7.16 -14.98 -36.60
CA SER A 427 8.57 -15.24 -36.29
C SER A 427 9.49 -14.05 -36.58
N GLN A 428 9.05 -13.09 -37.39
CA GLN A 428 9.79 -11.86 -37.66
C GLN A 428 9.52 -10.75 -36.63
N GLU A 429 8.49 -10.90 -35.79
CA GLU A 429 8.03 -9.87 -34.84
C GLU A 429 8.57 -10.09 -33.42
N GLY A 430 9.15 -11.25 -33.12
CA GLY A 430 9.82 -11.53 -31.85
C GLY A 430 9.25 -12.73 -31.10
N ALA A 431 9.49 -12.78 -29.79
CA ALA A 431 9.10 -13.91 -28.96
C ALA A 431 7.58 -14.06 -28.89
N ALA A 432 7.07 -15.27 -29.10
CA ALA A 432 5.64 -15.56 -29.05
C ALA A 432 5.34 -16.76 -28.14
N PHE A 433 4.58 -16.51 -27.08
CA PHE A 433 4.21 -17.44 -26.02
C PHE A 433 2.70 -17.65 -26.04
N LYS A 434 2.25 -18.89 -26.21
CA LYS A 434 0.83 -19.27 -26.03
C LYS A 434 0.51 -19.61 -24.58
N SER A 435 1.41 -20.34 -23.93
CA SER A 435 1.31 -20.73 -22.52
C SER A 435 2.71 -21.12 -22.04
N PHE A 436 3.46 -20.14 -21.52
CA PHE A 436 4.79 -20.37 -20.98
C PHE A 436 4.73 -20.34 -19.46
N LEU A 437 5.26 -21.35 -18.78
CA LEU A 437 5.32 -21.36 -17.33
C LEU A 437 6.51 -20.53 -16.87
N LEU A 438 6.23 -19.33 -16.36
CA LEU A 438 7.21 -18.32 -15.92
C LEU A 438 7.68 -18.55 -14.48
N VAL A 439 6.76 -18.96 -13.60
CA VAL A 439 7.07 -19.40 -12.23
C VAL A 439 6.49 -20.79 -12.02
N GLU A 440 7.31 -21.68 -11.48
CA GLU A 440 6.94 -23.05 -11.13
C GLU A 440 7.59 -23.43 -9.80
N ASN A 441 6.82 -23.97 -8.85
CA ASN A 441 7.31 -24.34 -7.52
C ASN A 441 8.08 -23.19 -6.84
N ASP A 442 7.50 -21.99 -6.88
CA ASP A 442 8.09 -20.75 -6.36
C ASP A 442 9.44 -20.34 -7.00
N ARG A 443 9.84 -20.98 -8.09
CA ARG A 443 11.06 -20.67 -8.86
C ARG A 443 10.72 -19.86 -10.11
N PHE A 444 11.26 -18.66 -10.21
CA PHE A 444 11.24 -17.88 -11.45
C PHE A 444 12.17 -18.53 -12.49
N ARG A 445 11.63 -18.90 -13.65
CA ARG A 445 12.31 -19.65 -14.71
C ARG A 445 13.10 -18.74 -15.64
N GLU A 446 14.04 -18.01 -15.07
CA GLU A 446 14.81 -16.97 -15.77
C GLU A 446 15.57 -17.51 -16.97
N ALA A 447 16.36 -18.58 -16.77
CA ALA A 447 17.19 -19.15 -17.83
C ALA A 447 16.34 -19.57 -19.03
N GLU A 448 15.17 -20.16 -18.78
CA GLU A 448 14.25 -20.63 -19.80
C GLU A 448 13.57 -19.48 -20.56
N VAL A 449 13.11 -18.43 -19.86
CA VAL A 449 12.50 -17.27 -20.55
C VAL A 449 13.55 -16.46 -21.31
N VAL A 450 14.75 -16.31 -20.76
CA VAL A 450 15.88 -15.66 -21.44
C VAL A 450 16.27 -16.43 -22.70
N GLN A 451 16.35 -17.76 -22.63
CA GLN A 451 16.63 -18.58 -23.80
C GLN A 451 15.56 -18.41 -24.88
N ALA A 452 14.28 -18.41 -24.51
CA ALA A 452 13.19 -18.26 -25.46
C ALA A 452 13.17 -16.87 -26.14
N ILE A 453 13.36 -15.79 -25.37
CA ILE A 453 13.43 -14.43 -25.93
C ILE A 453 14.69 -14.25 -26.79
N ARG A 454 15.84 -14.78 -26.35
CA ARG A 454 17.08 -14.74 -27.13
C ARG A 454 16.95 -15.49 -28.45
N ALA A 455 16.32 -16.66 -28.45
CA ALA A 455 16.08 -17.44 -29.67
C ALA A 455 15.21 -16.68 -30.68
N ALA A 456 14.34 -15.78 -30.22
CA ALA A 456 13.56 -14.89 -31.06
C ALA A 456 14.31 -13.61 -31.48
N GLY A 457 15.59 -13.47 -31.14
CA GLY A 457 16.43 -12.31 -31.47
C GLY A 457 16.35 -11.15 -30.48
N GLY A 458 15.85 -11.38 -29.25
CA GLY A 458 15.70 -10.34 -28.24
C GLY A 458 17.03 -9.72 -27.80
N ARG A 459 17.04 -8.38 -27.72
CA ARG A 459 18.26 -7.59 -27.52
C ARG A 459 18.40 -7.09 -26.08
N ASN A 460 17.29 -6.76 -25.42
CA ASN A 460 17.26 -6.18 -24.07
C ASN A 460 16.83 -7.19 -23.00
N LEU A 461 17.53 -8.32 -22.91
CA LEU A 461 17.12 -9.47 -22.08
C LEU A 461 17.00 -9.12 -20.58
N GLN A 462 17.89 -8.28 -20.06
CA GLN A 462 17.88 -7.90 -18.64
C GLN A 462 16.65 -7.04 -18.28
N ASP A 463 16.27 -6.12 -19.15
CA ASP A 463 15.08 -5.28 -18.97
C ASP A 463 13.82 -6.14 -19.06
N ASN A 464 13.76 -7.06 -20.04
CA ASN A 464 12.66 -8.01 -20.18
C ASN A 464 12.45 -8.86 -18.91
N VAL A 465 13.54 -9.40 -18.34
CA VAL A 465 13.48 -10.17 -17.09
C VAL A 465 13.03 -9.29 -15.92
N SER A 466 13.53 -8.05 -15.84
CA SER A 466 13.18 -7.12 -14.76
C SER A 466 11.71 -6.74 -14.80
N ASP A 467 11.18 -6.42 -15.99
CA ASP A 467 9.76 -6.09 -16.18
C ASP A 467 8.85 -7.30 -15.95
N LEU A 468 9.26 -8.51 -16.36
CA LEU A 468 8.53 -9.74 -16.05
C LEU A 468 8.48 -10.00 -14.54
N ARG A 469 9.57 -9.74 -13.81
CA ARG A 469 9.58 -9.80 -12.33
C ARG A 469 8.65 -8.75 -11.73
N ALA A 470 8.63 -7.53 -12.26
CA ALA A 470 7.70 -6.48 -11.85
C ALA A 470 6.22 -6.89 -12.06
N GLN A 471 5.90 -7.55 -13.18
CA GLN A 471 4.56 -8.09 -13.45
C GLN A 471 4.18 -9.23 -12.48
N VAL A 472 5.11 -10.16 -12.21
CA VAL A 472 4.90 -11.21 -11.19
C VAL A 472 4.65 -10.59 -9.80
N ALA A 473 5.42 -9.56 -9.43
CA ALA A 473 5.25 -8.86 -8.16
C ALA A 473 3.92 -8.11 -8.07
N ALA A 474 3.49 -7.46 -9.16
CA ALA A 474 2.18 -6.82 -9.24
C ALA A 474 1.05 -7.84 -9.05
N ASN A 475 1.13 -9.00 -9.70
CA ASN A 475 0.16 -10.10 -9.50
C ASN A 475 0.18 -10.61 -8.05
N LYS A 476 1.37 -10.84 -7.50
CA LYS A 476 1.51 -11.27 -6.09
C LYS A 476 0.90 -10.27 -5.13
N LYS A 477 1.10 -8.96 -5.35
CA LYS A 477 0.45 -7.91 -4.58
C LYS A 477 -1.07 -8.02 -4.66
N GLY A 478 -1.63 -8.25 -5.84
CA GLY A 478 -3.06 -8.43 -6.02
C GLY A 478 -3.65 -9.62 -5.27
N ILE A 479 -2.85 -10.67 -5.03
CA ILE A 479 -3.26 -11.89 -4.31
C ILE A 479 -3.23 -11.69 -2.79
N ASP A 480 -2.28 -10.88 -2.29
CA ASP A 480 -2.08 -10.65 -0.86
C ASP A 480 -3.06 -9.63 -0.26
N LEU A 481 -3.83 -8.93 -1.10
CA LEU A 481 -4.83 -7.92 -0.76
C LEU A 481 -6.25 -8.51 -0.70
#